data_AF-A0A653DGA5-F1
#
_entry.id   AF-A0A653DGA5-F1
#
_cell.length_a   1.000
_cell.length_b   1.000
_cell.length_c   1.000
_cell.angle_alpha   90.00
_cell.angle_beta   90.00
_cell.angle_gamma   90.00
#
_symmetry.space_group_name_H-M   'P 1'
#
loop_
_entity.id
_entity.type
_entity.pdbx_description
1 polymer ?
#
loop_
_entity_poly.entity_id
_entity_poly.type
_entity_poly.pdbx_seq_one_letter_code
_entity_poly.pdbx_strand_id
1 'polypeptide(L)' 'MSTAPANRGLVALFKKGWNEIPEVLGSSFMALIGVGISASALYMYYQKDGDNRRYKDRYTVYRHDDPRVARIRQD' A
#
# COMPACT_ATOMS: atom_id res chain seq x y z
N MET A 1 -25.54 33.74 28.03
CA MET A 1 -24.52 33.11 27.16
C MET A 1 -24.84 31.63 27.06
N SER A 2 -25.40 31.19 25.94
CA SER A 2 -25.70 29.77 25.73
C SER A 2 -24.39 29.05 25.40
N THR A 3 -23.86 28.26 26.34
CA THR A 3 -22.76 27.34 26.08
C THR A 3 -23.33 26.18 25.27
N ALA A 4 -23.23 26.26 23.94
CA ALA A 4 -23.56 25.15 23.06
C ALA A 4 -22.78 23.91 23.55
N PRO A 5 -23.45 22.74 23.74
CA PRO A 5 -22.74 21.54 24.12
C PRO A 5 -21.72 21.26 23.03
N ALA A 6 -20.44 21.29 23.37
CA ALA A 6 -19.38 20.89 22.45
C ALA A 6 -19.72 19.46 22.02
N ASN A 7 -20.17 19.28 20.79
CA ASN A 7 -20.51 17.96 20.28
C ASN A 7 -19.18 17.22 20.11
N ARG A 8 -18.77 16.42 21.10
CA ARG A 8 -17.46 15.75 21.20
C ARG A 8 -17.37 14.46 20.36
N GLY A 9 -18.22 14.32 19.34
CA GLY A 9 -18.21 13.14 18.48
C GLY A 9 -17.05 13.15 17.49
N LEU A 10 -16.56 11.97 17.10
CA LEU A 10 -15.53 11.81 16.06
C LEU A 10 -15.90 12.54 14.76
N VAL A 11 -17.18 12.54 14.40
CA VAL A 11 -17.70 13.25 13.22
C VAL A 11 -17.54 14.77 13.34
N ALA A 12 -17.75 15.33 14.55
CA ALA A 12 -17.59 16.75 14.80
C ALA A 12 -16.11 17.16 14.79
N LEU A 13 -15.22 16.31 15.32
CA LEU A 13 -13.78 16.51 15.24
C LEU A 13 -13.27 16.44 13.80
N PHE A 14 -13.77 15.50 13.00
CA PHE A 14 -13.39 15.40 11.59
C PHE A 14 -13.87 16.62 10.78
N LYS A 15 -15.14 17.04 10.95
CA LYS A 15 -15.65 18.27 10.33
C LYS A 15 -14.85 19.51 10.74
N LYS A 16 -14.50 19.61 12.02
CA LYS A 16 -13.68 20.71 12.53
C LYS A 16 -12.28 20.70 11.93
N GLY A 17 -11.62 19.54 11.93
CA GLY A 17 -10.30 19.38 11.32
C GLY A 17 -10.30 19.67 9.82
N TRP A 18 -11.37 19.29 9.10
CA TRP A 18 -11.49 19.56 7.67
C TRP A 18 -11.58 21.05 7.35
N ASN A 19 -12.18 21.84 8.24
CA ASN A 19 -12.29 23.29 8.09
C ASN A 19 -11.06 24.04 8.63
N GLU A 20 -10.44 23.57 9.72
CA GLU A 20 -9.32 24.27 10.37
C GLU A 20 -7.95 23.88 9.78
N ILE A 21 -7.74 22.63 9.38
CA ILE A 21 -6.45 22.11 8.90
C ILE A 21 -6.65 21.14 7.71
N PRO A 22 -7.22 21.63 6.59
CA PRO A 22 -7.54 20.76 5.44
C PRO A 22 -6.30 20.11 4.82
N GLU A 23 -5.17 20.82 4.78
CA GLU A 23 -3.94 20.32 4.16
C GLU A 23 -3.38 19.09 4.88
N VAL A 24 -3.38 19.11 6.23
CA VAL A 24 -2.85 18.01 7.04
C VAL A 24 -3.77 16.79 6.97
N LEU A 25 -5.09 16.98 6.99
CA LEU A 25 -6.03 15.86 6.81
C LEU A 25 -5.96 15.26 5.41
N GLY A 26 -5.89 16.11 4.37
CA GLY A 26 -5.77 15.66 2.99
C GLY A 26 -4.48 14.88 2.73
N SER A 27 -3.35 15.42 3.19
CA SER A 27 -2.05 14.75 3.06
C SER A 27 -1.97 13.46 3.87
N SER A 28 -2.49 13.43 5.10
CA SER A 28 -2.56 12.22 5.92
C SER A 28 -3.41 11.14 5.27
N PHE A 29 -4.56 11.52 4.70
CA PHE A 29 -5.44 10.59 3.99
C PHE A 29 -4.75 10.02 2.74
N MET A 30 -4.08 10.86 1.95
CA MET A 30 -3.31 10.40 0.79
C MET A 30 -2.13 9.51 1.18
N ALA A 31 -1.44 9.82 2.29
CA ALA A 31 -0.38 8.97 2.81
C ALA A 31 -0.92 7.57 3.17
N LEU A 32 -2.08 7.49 3.84
CA LEU A 32 -2.71 6.22 4.16
C LEU A 32 -3.10 5.42 2.92
N ILE A 33 -3.64 6.07 1.89
CA ILE A 33 -3.93 5.43 0.60
C ILE A 33 -2.65 4.89 -0.03
N GLY A 34 -1.58 5.69 -0.09
CA GLY A 34 -0.30 5.27 -0.65
C GLY A 34 0.30 4.05 0.06
N VAL A 35 0.23 4.04 1.40
CA VAL A 35 0.65 2.88 2.21
C VAL A 35 -0.22 1.65 1.91
N GLY A 36 -1.54 1.82 1.81
CA GLY A 36 -2.46 0.72 1.50
C GLY A 36 -2.23 0.10 0.12
N ILE A 37 -2.00 0.94 -0.90
CA ILE A 37 -1.67 0.47 -2.26
C ILE A 37 -0.32 -0.25 -2.25
N SER A 38 0.69 0.33 -1.61
CA SER A 38 2.03 -0.27 -1.56
C SER A 38 2.03 -1.63 -0.87
N ALA A 39 1.34 -1.74 0.28
CA ALA A 39 1.23 -2.99 1.02
C ALA A 39 0.49 -4.07 0.24
N SER A 40 -0.64 -3.71 -0.41
CA SER A 40 -1.42 -4.67 -1.21
C SER A 40 -0.67 -5.12 -2.46
N ALA A 41 -0.01 -4.21 -3.18
CA ALA A 41 0.82 -4.54 -4.33
C ALA A 41 1.97 -5.48 -3.94
N LEU A 42 2.65 -5.20 -2.83
CA LEU A 42 3.72 -6.06 -2.32
C LEU A 42 3.18 -7.46 -1.96
N TYR A 43 2.05 -7.53 -1.27
CA TYR A 43 1.42 -8.80 -0.91
C TYR A 43 1.07 -9.64 -2.15
N MET A 44 0.46 -9.03 -3.16
CA MET A 44 0.12 -9.71 -4.42
C MET A 44 1.36 -10.16 -5.18
N TYR A 45 2.44 -9.35 -5.16
CA TYR A 45 3.72 -9.70 -5.75
C TYR A 45 4.31 -10.97 -5.12
N TYR A 46 4.28 -11.08 -3.78
CA TYR A 46 4.74 -12.29 -3.09
C TYR A 46 3.87 -13.51 -3.35
N GLN A 47 2.54 -13.36 -3.40
CA GLN A 47 1.64 -14.50 -3.68
C GLN A 47 1.85 -15.11 -5.06
N LYS A 48 2.15 -14.28 -6.06
CA LYS A 48 2.28 -14.70 -7.46
C LYS A 48 3.72 -15.08 -7.84
N ASP A 49 4.57 -15.35 -6.85
CA ASP A 49 6.00 -15.61 -7.02
C ASP A 49 6.65 -14.58 -7.95
N GLY A 50 6.36 -13.30 -7.65
CA GLY A 50 6.56 -12.11 -8.47
C GLY A 50 7.76 -12.19 -9.41
N ASP A 51 7.48 -12.68 -10.62
CA ASP A 51 8.42 -12.88 -11.71
C ASP A 51 9.68 -13.64 -11.33
N ASN A 52 9.52 -14.81 -10.69
CA ASN A 52 10.59 -15.76 -10.44
C ASN A 52 11.75 -15.13 -9.67
N ARG A 53 11.44 -14.55 -8.51
CA ARG A 53 12.37 -13.73 -7.73
C ARG A 53 13.72 -14.38 -7.43
N ARG A 54 13.75 -15.71 -7.22
CA ARG A 54 14.97 -16.50 -7.04
C ARG A 54 15.97 -16.35 -8.20
N TYR A 55 15.47 -16.02 -9.38
CA TYR A 55 16.19 -15.92 -10.63
C TYR A 55 16.46 -14.47 -11.06
N LYS A 56 15.92 -13.48 -10.33
CA LYS A 56 16.07 -12.06 -10.63
C LYS A 56 17.20 -11.39 -9.84
N ASP A 57 17.32 -11.73 -8.55
CA ASP A 57 18.22 -11.02 -7.62
C ASP A 57 19.67 -11.52 -7.68
N ARG A 58 19.91 -12.72 -8.23
CA ARG A 58 21.25 -13.32 -8.29
C ARG A 58 21.50 -13.99 -9.63
N TYR A 59 22.71 -13.80 -10.15
CA TYR A 59 23.19 -14.55 -11.30
C TYR A 59 23.15 -16.04 -10.99
N THR A 60 22.27 -16.76 -11.68
CA THR A 60 22.06 -18.18 -11.46
C THR A 60 22.14 -18.89 -12.80
N VAL A 61 23.00 -19.90 -12.91
CA VAL A 61 23.10 -20.73 -14.11
C VAL A 61 22.02 -21.81 -14.03
N TYR A 62 21.15 -21.83 -15.03
CA TYR A 62 20.08 -22.82 -15.14
C TYR A 62 20.47 -23.94 -16.07
N ARG A 63 20.04 -25.15 -15.74
CA ARG A 63 20.13 -26.29 -16.64
C ARG A 63 18.95 -26.24 -17.61
N HIS A 64 19.21 -26.50 -18.89
CA HIS A 64 18.19 -26.49 -19.94
C HIS A 64 17.04 -27.48 -19.67
N ASP A 65 17.31 -28.54 -18.91
CA ASP A 65 16.38 -29.65 -18.67
C ASP A 65 15.49 -29.47 -17.42
N ASP A 66 15.71 -28.43 -16.60
CA ASP A 66 14.97 -28.27 -15.35
C ASP A 66 13.55 -27.74 -15.62
N PRO A 67 12.48 -28.50 -15.27
CA PRO A 67 11.09 -28.10 -15.51
C PRO A 67 10.66 -26.85 -14.71
N ARG A 68 11.46 -26.40 -13.75
CA ARG A 68 11.24 -25.13 -13.02
C ARG A 68 11.68 -23.93 -13.85
N VAL A 69 12.66 -24.11 -14.73
CA VAL A 69 13.19 -23.07 -15.64
C VAL A 69 12.17 -22.78 -16.74
N ALA A 70 11.43 -23.80 -17.18
CA ALA A 70 10.34 -23.64 -18.15
C ALA A 70 9.20 -22.73 -17.66
N ARG A 71 9.07 -22.52 -16.34
CA ARG A 71 8.07 -21.62 -15.74
C ARG A 71 8.60 -20.21 -15.48
N ILE A 72 9.84 -19.94 -15.89
CA ILE A 72 10.42 -18.60 -15.79
C ILE A 72 9.77 -17.71 -16.84
N ARG A 73 9.15 -16.60 -16.40
CA ARG A 73 8.60 -15.60 -17.31
C ARG A 73 9.76 -14.84 -17.97
N GLN A 74 9.82 -14.89 -19.30
CA GLN A 74 10.77 -14.11 -20.12
C GLN A 74 10.04 -12.86 -20.56
N ASP A 75 10.08 -11.82 -19.73
CA ASP A 75 9.50 -10.50 -20.03
C ASP A 75 10.60 -9.54 -20.49
#